data_AF-A0A4Q4S475-F1
#
_entry.id   AF-A0A4Q4S475-F1
#
_cell.length_a   1.000
_cell.length_b   1.000
_cell.length_c   1.000
_cell.angle_alpha   90.00
_cell.angle_beta   90.00
_cell.angle_gamma   90.00
#
_symmetry.space_group_name_H-M   'P 1'
#
loop_
_entity.id
_entity.type
_entity.pdbx_description
1 polymer ?
#
loop_
_entity_poly.entity_id
_entity_poly.type
_entity_poly.pdbx_seq_one_letter_code
_entity_poly.pdbx_strand_id
1 'polypeptide(L)'
;MAAASISASPQSVDELLQSLYQELCSVNCADRGAKLQSFCEKMWDRLQYSPPPPDTSLDDFVTLLKDDHDAVLAQLVISDLRPNANITSISNPVKQTILQRLRLHQPLFSCRQIPLRTNDPDTHRLYAEEKQILQGADLRRACLLIYGRVDVSETQREELLRWLDSYPREHRHG
;
A
#
# COMPACT_ATOMS: atom_id res chain seq x y z
N MET A 1 -29.55 -2.37 21.50
CA MET A 1 -29.08 -1.09 20.95
C MET A 1 -28.89 -1.29 19.45
N ALA A 2 -29.85 -0.82 18.65
CA ALA A 2 -29.84 -1.01 17.21
C ALA A 2 -28.92 0.04 16.57
N ALA A 3 -27.90 -0.41 15.85
CA ALA A 3 -27.11 0.45 14.98
C ALA A 3 -28.00 0.86 13.79
N ALA A 4 -28.30 2.16 13.70
CA ALA A 4 -28.99 2.72 12.55
C ALA A 4 -28.03 2.70 11.36
N SER A 5 -28.10 1.65 10.55
CA SER A 5 -27.50 1.65 9.21
C SER A 5 -28.27 2.66 8.36
N ILE A 6 -27.69 3.84 8.17
CA ILE A 6 -28.19 4.83 7.20
C ILE A 6 -28.00 4.18 5.82
N SER A 7 -29.07 3.58 5.31
CA SER A 7 -29.13 3.03 3.97
C SER A 7 -29.15 4.20 2.98
N ALA A 8 -27.96 4.69 2.60
CA ALA A 8 -27.84 5.64 1.50
C ALA A 8 -28.44 5.00 0.25
N SER A 9 -29.32 5.73 -0.45
CA SER A 9 -29.87 5.23 -1.71
C SER A 9 -28.74 5.03 -2.73
N PRO A 10 -28.81 4.01 -3.61
CA PRO A 10 -27.78 3.78 -4.62
C PRO A 10 -27.48 5.04 -5.46
N GLN A 11 -28.51 5.84 -5.74
CA GLN A 11 -28.38 7.11 -6.46
C GLN A 11 -27.52 8.14 -5.72
N SER A 12 -27.66 8.25 -4.39
CA SER A 12 -26.86 9.18 -3.59
C SER A 12 -25.38 8.78 -3.53
N VAL A 13 -25.09 7.48 -3.58
CA VAL A 13 -23.70 6.98 -3.63
C VAL A 13 -23.08 7.25 -5.00
N ASP A 14 -23.84 7.07 -6.07
CA ASP A 14 -23.38 7.31 -7.44
C ASP A 14 -23.08 8.80 -7.68
N GLU A 15 -23.90 9.71 -7.16
CA GLU A 15 -23.64 11.17 -7.16
C GLU A 15 -22.37 11.54 -6.39
N LEU A 16 -22.15 10.93 -5.23
CA LEU A 16 -20.93 11.14 -4.43
C LEU A 16 -19.68 10.66 -5.18
N LEU A 17 -19.75 9.48 -5.81
CA LEU A 17 -18.66 8.94 -6.61
C LEU A 17 -18.34 9.83 -7.80
N GLN A 18 -19.36 10.37 -8.46
CA GLN A 18 -19.20 11.32 -9.56
C GLN A 18 -18.50 12.61 -9.10
N SER A 19 -18.91 13.18 -7.95
CA SER A 19 -18.27 14.37 -7.37
C SER A 19 -16.80 14.11 -7.04
N LEU A 20 -16.50 12.97 -6.40
CA LEU A 20 -15.13 12.58 -6.06
C LEU A 20 -14.26 12.41 -7.32
N TYR A 21 -14.80 11.80 -8.36
CA TYR A 21 -14.09 11.65 -9.62
C TYR A 21 -13.79 13.01 -10.27
N GLN A 22 -14.75 13.94 -10.30
CA GLN A 22 -14.54 15.29 -10.81
C GLN A 22 -13.45 16.05 -10.04
N GLU A 23 -13.41 15.91 -8.71
CA GLU A 23 -12.35 16.47 -7.89
C GLU A 23 -10.98 15.85 -8.20
N LEU A 24 -10.91 14.54 -8.46
CA LEU A 24 -9.67 13.85 -8.84
C LEU A 24 -9.14 14.28 -10.20
N CYS A 25 -10.03 14.64 -11.13
CA CYS A 25 -9.68 15.17 -12.44
C CYS A 25 -9.27 16.66 -12.39
N SER A 26 -9.46 17.36 -11.26
CA SER A 26 -9.04 18.74 -11.11
C SER A 26 -7.51 18.86 -11.02
N VAL A 27 -6.94 19.86 -11.71
CA VAL A 27 -5.50 20.10 -11.80
C VAL A 27 -4.85 20.35 -10.43
N ASN A 28 -5.59 20.90 -9.47
CA ASN A 28 -5.12 21.22 -8.12
C ASN A 28 -5.88 20.44 -7.04
N CYS A 29 -5.97 19.12 -7.20
CA CYS A 29 -6.60 18.26 -6.21
C CYS A 29 -5.72 18.13 -4.94
N ALA A 30 -6.06 18.89 -3.90
CA ALA A 30 -5.47 18.69 -2.57
C ALA A 30 -5.80 17.27 -2.07
N ASP A 31 -4.80 16.61 -1.48
CA ASP A 31 -4.90 15.24 -0.96
C ASP A 31 -5.37 14.21 -2.01
N ARG A 32 -4.99 14.41 -3.29
CA ARG A 32 -5.39 13.55 -4.41
C ARG A 32 -5.23 12.06 -4.11
N GLY A 33 -4.11 11.66 -3.49
CA GLY A 33 -3.85 10.26 -3.15
C GLY A 33 -4.88 9.67 -2.18
N ALA A 34 -5.23 10.41 -1.12
CA ALA A 34 -6.23 9.97 -0.15
C ALA A 34 -7.64 9.94 -0.76
N LYS A 35 -7.97 10.94 -1.59
CA LYS A 35 -9.25 10.97 -2.33
C LYS A 35 -9.36 9.84 -3.33
N LEU A 36 -8.27 9.51 -4.02
CA LEU A 36 -8.22 8.40 -4.96
C LEU A 36 -8.47 7.08 -4.22
N GLN A 37 -7.78 6.85 -3.10
CA GLN A 37 -8.00 5.68 -2.28
C GLN A 37 -9.45 5.57 -1.81
N SER A 38 -10.04 6.67 -1.32
CA SER A 38 -11.44 6.68 -0.90
C SER A 38 -12.41 6.42 -2.06
N PHE A 39 -12.15 7.01 -3.23
CA PHE A 39 -12.92 6.78 -4.45
C PHE A 39 -12.84 5.32 -4.88
N CYS A 40 -11.64 4.74 -4.94
CA CYS A 40 -11.42 3.35 -5.32
C CYS A 40 -12.14 2.38 -4.37
N GLU A 41 -12.02 2.57 -3.06
CA GLU A 41 -12.70 1.76 -2.05
C GLU A 41 -14.23 1.82 -2.23
N LYS A 42 -14.79 3.04 -2.26
CA LYS A 42 -16.25 3.24 -2.42
C LYS A 42 -16.78 2.69 -3.73
N MET A 43 -16.05 2.90 -4.83
CA MET A 43 -16.44 2.38 -6.15
C MET A 43 -16.40 0.85 -6.14
N TRP A 44 -15.36 0.25 -5.57
CA TRP A 44 -15.23 -1.21 -5.48
C TRP A 44 -16.34 -1.84 -4.64
N ASP A 45 -16.75 -1.18 -3.55
CA ASP A 45 -17.88 -1.62 -2.74
C ASP A 45 -19.21 -1.42 -3.43
N ARG A 46 -19.39 -0.30 -4.14
CA ARG A 46 -20.61 -0.01 -4.90
C ARG A 46 -20.95 -1.09 -5.94
N LEU A 47 -19.94 -1.74 -6.51
CA LEU A 47 -20.11 -2.85 -7.46
C LEU A 47 -20.78 -4.09 -6.85
N GLN A 48 -20.84 -4.23 -5.53
CA GLN A 48 -21.51 -5.34 -4.86
C GLN A 48 -23.04 -5.21 -4.89
N TYR A 49 -23.55 -4.00 -5.13
CA TYR A 49 -24.97 -3.67 -5.03
C TYR A 49 -25.64 -3.56 -6.40
N SER A 50 -26.91 -3.96 -6.45
CA SER A 50 -27.78 -3.78 -7.61
C SER A 50 -28.63 -2.52 -7.45
N PRO A 51 -28.83 -1.71 -8.51
CA PRO A 51 -28.30 -1.87 -9.87
C PRO A 51 -26.80 -1.55 -9.95
N PRO A 52 -26.06 -2.12 -10.92
CA PRO A 52 -24.66 -1.76 -11.12
C PRO A 52 -24.51 -0.27 -11.49
N PRO A 53 -23.33 0.34 -11.27
CA PRO A 53 -23.05 1.70 -11.72
C PRO A 53 -23.21 1.84 -13.24
N PRO A 54 -23.43 3.06 -13.75
CA PRO A 54 -23.42 3.33 -15.17
C PRO A 54 -22.10 2.91 -15.82
N ASP A 55 -22.15 2.41 -17.07
CA ASP A 55 -20.95 1.98 -17.81
C ASP A 55 -19.90 3.10 -17.92
N THR A 56 -20.34 4.36 -18.05
CA THR A 56 -19.43 5.52 -18.07
C THR A 56 -18.59 5.62 -16.81
N SER A 57 -19.18 5.39 -15.64
CA SER A 57 -18.46 5.43 -14.36
C SER A 57 -17.49 4.25 -14.23
N LEU A 58 -17.84 3.09 -14.80
CA LEU A 58 -16.94 1.93 -14.87
C LEU A 58 -15.75 2.20 -15.79
N ASP A 59 -15.99 2.82 -16.94
CA ASP A 59 -14.95 3.18 -17.90
C ASP A 59 -14.02 4.28 -17.35
N ASP A 60 -14.58 5.27 -16.64
CA ASP A 60 -13.83 6.29 -15.91
C ASP A 60 -12.92 5.65 -14.84
N PHE A 61 -13.47 4.74 -14.04
CA PHE A 61 -12.71 3.98 -13.04
C PHE A 61 -11.58 3.16 -13.66
N VAL A 62 -11.87 2.43 -14.75
CA VAL A 62 -10.85 1.66 -15.47
C VAL A 62 -9.78 2.59 -16.07
N THR A 63 -10.17 3.74 -16.60
CA THR A 63 -9.25 4.70 -17.21
C THR A 63 -8.31 5.31 -16.18
N LEU A 64 -8.82 5.65 -15.00
CA LEU A 64 -8.02 6.15 -13.87
C LEU A 64 -6.95 5.12 -13.45
N LEU A 65 -7.33 3.84 -13.39
CA LEU A 65 -6.41 2.75 -13.02
C LEU A 65 -5.47 2.28 -14.14
N LYS A 66 -5.49 2.92 -15.31
CA LYS A 66 -4.45 2.72 -16.32
C LYS A 66 -3.16 3.46 -15.99
N ASP A 67 -3.21 4.48 -15.14
CA ASP A 67 -2.01 5.13 -14.62
C ASP A 67 -1.34 4.24 -13.57
N ASP A 68 -0.04 4.00 -13.71
CA ASP A 68 0.73 3.12 -12.83
C ASP A 68 0.70 3.59 -11.36
N HIS A 69 0.76 4.90 -11.13
CA HIS A 69 0.79 5.46 -9.77
C HIS A 69 -0.57 5.30 -9.10
N ASP A 70 -1.64 5.60 -9.83
CA ASP A 70 -3.01 5.45 -9.34
C ASP A 70 -3.37 3.98 -9.08
N ALA A 71 -2.91 3.09 -9.95
CA ALA A 71 -3.07 1.64 -9.77
C ALA A 71 -2.40 1.13 -8.49
N VAL A 72 -1.19 1.62 -8.16
CA VAL A 72 -0.50 1.26 -6.91
C VAL A 72 -1.28 1.74 -5.70
N LEU A 73 -1.78 2.99 -5.73
CA LEU A 73 -2.59 3.52 -4.64
C LEU A 73 -3.89 2.75 -4.45
N ALA A 74 -4.53 2.33 -5.54
CA ALA A 74 -5.74 1.51 -5.49
C ALA A 74 -5.49 0.11 -4.91
N GLN A 75 -4.33 -0.51 -5.14
CA GLN A 75 -3.97 -1.82 -4.56
C GLN A 75 -3.83 -1.82 -3.04
N LEU A 76 -3.57 -0.65 -2.44
CA LEU A 76 -3.50 -0.50 -0.99
C LEU A 76 -4.88 -0.75 -0.35
N VAL A 77 -5.94 -0.29 -1.02
CA VAL A 77 -7.33 -0.36 -0.53
C VAL A 77 -8.15 -1.50 -1.15
N ILE A 78 -7.85 -1.92 -2.38
CA ILE A 78 -8.53 -3.03 -3.06
C ILE A 78 -7.61 -4.24 -3.11
N SER A 79 -7.88 -5.22 -2.26
CA SER A 79 -7.06 -6.44 -2.16
C SER A 79 -7.11 -7.29 -3.45
N ASP A 80 -8.23 -7.26 -4.17
CA ASP A 80 -8.45 -8.00 -5.41
C ASP A 80 -7.56 -7.51 -6.58
N LEU A 81 -7.03 -6.28 -6.49
CA LEU A 81 -6.11 -5.71 -7.47
C LEU A 81 -4.66 -6.12 -7.23
N ARG A 82 -4.32 -6.80 -6.14
CA ARG A 82 -2.93 -7.14 -5.83
C ARG A 82 -2.40 -8.24 -6.77
N PRO A 83 -1.09 -8.27 -7.10
CA PRO A 83 -0.52 -9.25 -8.04
C PRO A 83 -0.82 -10.72 -7.70
N ASN A 84 -0.88 -11.04 -6.41
CA ASN A 84 -1.11 -12.40 -5.91
C ASN A 84 -2.59 -12.70 -5.60
N ALA A 85 -3.51 -11.80 -5.96
CA ALA A 85 -4.93 -12.00 -5.71
C ALA A 85 -5.48 -13.14 -6.58
N ASN A 86 -6.21 -14.05 -5.95
CA ASN A 86 -6.87 -15.14 -6.65
C ASN A 86 -8.18 -14.64 -7.31
N ILE A 87 -8.13 -14.26 -8.58
CA ILE A 87 -9.32 -13.77 -9.30
C ILE A 87 -10.44 -14.82 -9.38
N THR A 88 -10.09 -16.11 -9.39
CA THR A 88 -11.09 -17.18 -9.49
C THR A 88 -12.02 -17.26 -8.27
N SER A 89 -11.67 -16.63 -7.14
CA SER A 89 -12.55 -16.57 -5.96
C SER A 89 -13.55 -15.40 -5.99
N ILE A 90 -13.45 -14.48 -6.96
CA ILE A 90 -14.35 -13.32 -7.03
C ILE A 90 -15.65 -13.76 -7.69
N SER A 91 -16.75 -13.77 -6.95
CA SER A 91 -18.06 -14.21 -7.45
C SER A 91 -18.79 -13.16 -8.29
N ASN A 92 -18.41 -11.88 -8.18
CA ASN A 92 -19.08 -10.78 -8.87
C ASN A 92 -18.61 -10.66 -10.32
N PRO A 93 -19.50 -10.82 -11.32
CA PRO A 93 -19.12 -10.82 -12.73
C PRO A 93 -18.60 -9.45 -13.21
N VAL A 94 -19.15 -8.34 -12.68
CA VAL A 94 -18.71 -6.99 -13.06
C VAL A 94 -17.28 -6.74 -12.58
N LYS A 95 -16.97 -7.12 -11.33
CA LYS A 95 -15.60 -7.04 -10.79
C LYS A 95 -14.64 -7.89 -11.62
N GLN A 96 -15.03 -9.11 -11.99
CA GLN A 96 -14.24 -9.96 -12.87
C GLN A 96 -13.95 -9.29 -14.23
N THR A 97 -14.96 -8.67 -14.86
CA THR A 97 -14.79 -7.95 -16.13
C THR A 97 -13.81 -6.78 -15.98
N ILE A 98 -13.92 -5.98 -14.91
CA ILE A 98 -12.98 -4.88 -14.64
C ILE A 98 -11.56 -5.40 -14.51
N LEU A 99 -11.34 -6.46 -13.72
CA LEU A 99 -10.02 -7.04 -13.53
C LEU A 99 -9.43 -7.60 -14.83
N GLN A 100 -10.26 -8.21 -15.67
CA GLN A 100 -9.84 -8.66 -17.00
C GLN A 100 -9.41 -7.46 -17.87
N ARG A 101 -10.19 -6.37 -17.89
CA ARG A 101 -9.85 -5.15 -18.64
C ARG A 101 -8.53 -4.53 -18.16
N LEU A 102 -8.30 -4.48 -16.85
CA LEU A 102 -7.05 -3.98 -16.28
C LEU A 102 -5.85 -4.88 -16.60
N ARG A 103 -6.04 -6.21 -16.64
CA ARG A 103 -4.98 -7.17 -17.01
C ARG A 103 -4.62 -7.18 -18.49
N LEU A 104 -5.56 -6.84 -19.38
CA LEU A 104 -5.34 -6.80 -20.82
C LEU A 104 -4.48 -5.60 -21.26
N HIS A 105 -4.46 -4.51 -20.48
CA HIS A 105 -3.71 -3.28 -20.77
C HIS A 105 -2.23 -3.32 -20.29
N GLN A 106 -1.53 -4.44 -20.50
CA GLN A 106 -0.07 -4.64 -20.25
C GLN A 106 0.34 -4.95 -18.78
N PRO A 107 1.61 -5.32 -18.47
CA PRO A 107 2.00 -6.12 -17.30
C PRO A 107 2.05 -5.28 -16.02
N LEU A 108 0.92 -4.73 -15.58
CA LEU A 108 0.78 -3.99 -14.32
C LEU A 108 1.11 -4.84 -13.07
N PHE A 109 1.23 -6.16 -13.25
CA PHE A 109 1.47 -7.16 -12.20
C PHE A 109 2.73 -7.98 -12.37
N SER A 110 3.50 -7.77 -13.45
CA SER A 110 4.91 -8.07 -13.31
C SER A 110 5.36 -7.01 -12.34
N CYS A 111 5.65 -7.41 -11.08
CA CYS A 111 6.51 -6.60 -10.24
C CYS A 111 7.49 -5.99 -11.22
N ARG A 112 7.52 -4.66 -11.32
CA ARG A 112 8.79 -4.04 -11.55
C ARG A 112 9.67 -4.68 -10.46
N GLN A 113 10.35 -5.79 -10.80
CA GLN A 113 11.77 -5.71 -11.06
C GLN A 113 11.95 -4.31 -11.64
N ILE A 114 12.01 -3.34 -10.73
CA ILE A 114 12.84 -2.19 -10.93
C ILE A 114 14.08 -2.91 -11.45
N PRO A 115 14.45 -2.76 -12.73
CA PRO A 115 15.84 -3.03 -13.02
C PRO A 115 16.48 -2.05 -12.05
N LEU A 116 16.96 -2.55 -10.91
CA LEU A 116 17.82 -1.77 -10.05
C LEU A 116 18.78 -1.20 -11.07
N ARG A 117 18.68 0.11 -11.30
CA ARG A 117 19.62 0.82 -12.13
C ARG A 117 20.90 0.82 -11.29
N THR A 118 21.52 -0.35 -11.23
CA THR A 118 22.77 -0.66 -10.56
C THR A 118 23.52 -1.60 -11.50
N ASN A 119 23.67 -1.17 -12.75
CA ASN A 119 24.89 -1.50 -13.48
C ASN A 119 26.06 -0.64 -12.98
N ASP A 120 25.81 0.24 -12.01
CA ASP A 120 26.84 0.90 -11.23
C ASP A 120 27.19 0.04 -9.99
N PRO A 121 28.41 -0.55 -9.94
CA PRO A 121 28.85 -1.37 -8.82
C PRO A 121 28.92 -0.60 -7.50
N ASP A 122 29.13 0.72 -7.56
CA ASP A 122 29.19 1.57 -6.37
C ASP A 122 27.81 1.69 -5.71
N THR A 123 26.74 1.87 -6.49
CA THR A 123 25.37 1.89 -5.96
C THR A 123 24.98 0.55 -5.32
N HIS A 124 25.41 -0.59 -5.86
CA HIS A 124 25.17 -1.90 -5.25
C HIS A 124 25.94 -2.08 -3.93
N ARG A 125 27.17 -1.56 -3.85
CA ARG A 125 27.95 -1.57 -2.61
C ARG A 125 27.29 -0.72 -1.54
N LEU A 126 26.88 0.51 -1.87
CA LEU A 126 26.22 1.42 -0.94
C LEU A 126 24.92 0.83 -0.37
N TYR A 127 24.12 0.19 -1.23
CA TYR A 127 22.90 -0.50 -0.78
C TYR A 127 23.20 -1.69 0.15
N ALA A 128 24.25 -2.47 -0.15
CA ALA A 128 24.66 -3.58 0.72
C ALA A 128 25.15 -3.09 2.09
N GLU A 129 25.93 -2.01 2.12
CA GLU A 129 26.40 -1.36 3.34
C GLU A 129 25.22 -0.81 4.18
N GLU A 130 24.29 -0.08 3.55
CA GLU A 130 23.09 0.43 4.22
C GLU A 130 22.25 -0.70 4.80
N LYS A 131 22.00 -1.76 4.02
CA LYS A 131 21.25 -2.92 4.47
C LYS A 131 21.91 -3.62 5.66
N GLN A 132 23.24 -3.72 5.66
CA GLN A 132 23.99 -4.32 6.77
C GLN A 132 23.89 -3.48 8.04
N ILE A 133 23.94 -2.15 7.92
CA ILE A 133 23.76 -1.22 9.04
C ILE A 133 22.35 -1.37 9.65
N LEU A 134 21.31 -1.39 8.81
CA LEU A 134 19.93 -1.53 9.25
C LEU A 134 19.67 -2.87 9.94
N GLN A 135 20.16 -3.98 9.36
CA GLN A 135 20.05 -5.31 9.97
C GLN A 135 20.78 -5.37 11.32
N GLY A 136 21.96 -4.75 11.40
CA GLY A 136 22.71 -4.65 12.66
C GLY A 136 21.97 -3.83 13.72
N ALA A 137 21.32 -2.73 13.32
CA ALA A 137 20.51 -1.91 14.22
C ALA A 137 19.27 -2.66 14.73
N ASP A 138 18.56 -3.37 13.84
CA ASP A 138 17.37 -4.15 14.18
C ASP A 138 17.70 -5.32 15.10
N LEU A 139 18.81 -6.03 14.84
CA LEU A 139 19.28 -7.10 15.72
C LEU A 139 19.58 -6.57 17.12
N ARG A 140 20.28 -5.44 17.23
CA ARG A 140 20.60 -4.83 18.53
C ARG A 140 19.35 -4.32 19.25
N ARG A 141 18.38 -3.76 18.52
CA ARG A 141 17.08 -3.36 19.07
C ARG A 141 16.32 -4.58 19.60
N ALA A 142 16.31 -5.69 18.86
CA ALA A 142 15.72 -6.95 19.31
C ALA A 142 16.46 -7.49 20.55
N CYS A 143 17.79 -7.46 20.57
CA CYS A 143 18.60 -7.84 21.72
C CYS A 143 18.26 -6.99 22.95
N LEU A 144 18.10 -5.66 22.83
CA LEU A 144 17.69 -4.79 23.95
C LEU A 144 16.28 -5.10 24.47
N LEU A 145 15.34 -5.43 23.58
CA LEU A 145 13.96 -5.79 23.97
C LEU A 145 13.89 -7.15 24.68
N ILE A 146 14.82 -8.05 24.35
CA ILE A 146 14.93 -9.39 24.92
C ILE A 146 15.84 -9.40 26.16
N TYR A 147 16.74 -8.42 26.29
CA TYR A 147 17.67 -8.29 27.40
C TYR A 147 16.90 -8.17 28.73
N GLY A 148 17.02 -9.19 29.57
CA GLY A 148 16.32 -9.30 30.86
C GLY A 148 15.02 -10.13 30.82
N ARG A 149 14.60 -10.66 29.66
CA ARG A 149 13.41 -11.52 29.53
C ARG A 149 13.72 -12.95 29.06
N VAL A 150 14.88 -13.19 28.46
CA VAL A 150 15.33 -14.51 27.94
C VAL A 150 16.83 -14.68 28.22
N ASP A 151 17.29 -15.92 28.38
CA ASP A 151 18.72 -16.26 28.42
C ASP A 151 19.38 -15.94 27.06
N VAL A 152 20.04 -14.78 27.01
CA VAL A 152 20.89 -14.36 25.90
C VAL A 152 22.30 -14.91 26.16
N SER A 153 22.99 -15.41 25.13
CA SER A 153 24.34 -15.96 25.32
C SER A 153 25.29 -14.88 25.83
N GLU A 154 26.26 -15.28 26.65
CA GLU A 154 27.21 -14.36 27.30
C GLU A 154 28.02 -13.55 26.27
N THR A 155 28.34 -14.17 25.13
CA THR A 155 28.99 -13.53 23.98
C THR A 155 28.15 -12.41 23.35
N GLN A 156 26.84 -12.62 23.17
CA GLN A 156 25.94 -11.62 22.61
C GLN A 156 25.70 -10.46 23.58
N ARG A 157 25.72 -10.76 24.88
CA ARG A 157 25.63 -9.75 25.95
C ARG A 157 26.86 -8.84 25.97
N GLU A 158 28.06 -9.38 25.87
CA GLU A 158 29.30 -8.59 25.82
C GLU A 158 29.37 -7.69 24.59
N GLU A 159 28.95 -8.18 23.41
CA GLU A 159 28.88 -7.38 22.18
C GLU A 159 27.86 -6.25 22.27
N LEU A 160 26.71 -6.51 22.90
CA LEU A 160 25.67 -5.49 23.12
C LEU A 160 26.17 -4.39 24.07
N LEU A 161 26.81 -4.75 25.17
CA LEU A 161 27.36 -3.79 26.14
C LEU A 161 28.46 -2.94 25.51
N ARG A 162 29.39 -3.58 24.76
CA ARG A 162 30.46 -2.86 24.04
C ARG A 162 29.91 -1.86 23.05
N TRP A 163 28.79 -2.18 22.40
CA TRP A 163 28.12 -1.26 21.49
C TRP A 163 27.41 -0.12 22.21
N LEU A 164 26.72 -0.38 23.31
CA LEU A 164 26.10 0.66 24.13
C LEU A 164 27.14 1.66 24.64
N ASP A 165 28.33 1.20 25.04
CA ASP A 165 29.42 2.06 25.48
C ASP A 165 30.08 2.84 24.33
N SER A 166 29.95 2.38 23.09
CA SER A 166 30.47 3.11 21.91
C SER A 166 29.59 4.29 21.47
N TYR A 167 28.37 4.41 22.00
CA TYR A 167 27.48 5.52 21.69
C TYR A 167 27.73 6.71 22.63
N PRO A 168 27.81 7.95 22.13
CA PRO A 168 27.98 9.13 22.97
C PRO A 168 26.80 9.24 23.93
N ARG A 169 27.09 9.17 25.23
CA ARG A 169 26.09 9.41 26.27
C ARG A 169 25.66 10.87 26.15
N GLU A 170 24.36 11.12 25.97
CA GLU A 170 23.81 12.48 26.05
C GLU A 170 24.36 13.14 27.31
N HIS A 171 25.15 14.20 27.14
CA HIS A 171 25.52 15.07 28.24
C HIS A 171 24.23 15.64 28.83
N ARG A 172 23.73 15.02 29.90
CA ARG A 172 22.75 15.63 30.78
C ARG A 172 23.43 16.84 31.40
N HIS A 173 23.23 18.02 30.81
CA HIS A 173 23.42 19.28 31.51
C HIS A 173 22.45 19.29 32.69
N GLY A 174 22.99 19.03 33.87
CA GLY A 174 22.40 19.36 35.17
C GLY A 174 23.28 20.38 35.84
#